data_AF-A0A3P9GYL2-F1
#
_entry.id   AF-A0A3P9GYL2-F1
#
_cell.length_a   1.000
_cell.length_b   1.000
_cell.length_c   1.000
_cell.angle_alpha   90.00
_cell.angle_beta   90.00
_cell.angle_gamma   90.00
#
_symmetry.space_group_name_H-M   'P 1'
#
loop_
_entity.id
_entity.type
_entity.pdbx_description
1 polymer ?
#
loop_
_entity_poly.entity_id
_entity_poly.type
_entity_poly.pdbx_seq_one_letter_code
_entity_poly.pdbx_strand_id
1 'polypeptide(L)'
;MPPCILNPLGVNKSHALFDNFVQASTCKGTLKAFQELCEHLEVKPTEHRVFYHKLKSKLNYWKAKALWTKLDKRATQKEYKKGRACANTKCLIIGAGPCGLRTAIELAFLGARVVLLEKRDAFSRNNVLHLWPFTIQDLRGLGAKKFYGKFCAGAIDHISIRQLQLILLKVALLLGIEIHVNIEFKGLIEPPEDQEGERIGWRAEVHPRTHPVSELEFDVIIGADGRRNTLPGFRRKEFRGKLAIAITANFINRNTTAEAKVEEISGVAFIFNQKFFQDLREATGWSNSHVSVGYPKKV
;
A
#
# COMPACT_ATOMS: atom_id res chain seq x y z
N MET A 1 -30.01 19.82 -13.77
CA MET A 1 -29.32 19.29 -12.56
C MET A 1 -30.16 18.16 -12.02
N PRO A 2 -29.63 16.94 -11.85
CA PRO A 2 -30.40 15.87 -11.21
C PRO A 2 -30.43 16.10 -9.69
N PRO A 3 -31.54 15.76 -9.01
CA PRO A 3 -31.68 16.01 -7.58
C PRO A 3 -30.79 15.06 -6.78
N CYS A 4 -29.99 15.62 -5.87
CA CYS A 4 -29.28 14.86 -4.85
C CYS A 4 -30.32 14.14 -3.97
N ILE A 5 -30.40 12.81 -4.08
CA ILE A 5 -31.24 12.00 -3.18
C ILE A 5 -30.64 12.07 -1.77
N LEU A 6 -31.21 12.94 -0.93
CA LEU A 6 -30.85 13.07 0.48
C LEU A 6 -31.45 11.89 1.25
N ASN A 7 -30.62 11.19 2.03
CA ASN A 7 -31.09 10.17 2.97
C ASN A 7 -31.83 10.84 4.14
N PRO A 8 -32.62 10.12 4.97
CA PRO A 8 -33.46 10.68 6.05
C PRO A 8 -32.73 11.50 7.13
N LEU A 9 -31.40 11.59 7.08
CA LEU A 9 -30.52 12.33 8.00
C LEU A 9 -29.86 13.57 7.35
N GLY A 10 -30.24 13.95 6.12
CA GLY A 10 -29.63 15.08 5.42
C GLY A 10 -28.17 14.87 4.98
N VAL A 11 -27.62 13.68 5.18
CA VAL A 11 -26.25 13.32 4.77
C VAL A 11 -26.29 12.77 3.34
N ASN A 12 -25.52 13.39 2.44
CA ASN A 12 -25.32 12.89 1.09
C ASN A 12 -24.70 11.48 1.15
N LYS A 13 -25.38 10.47 0.59
CA LYS A 13 -24.98 9.06 0.66
C LYS A 13 -23.53 8.83 0.17
N SER A 14 -23.08 9.55 -0.86
CA SER A 14 -21.70 9.47 -1.35
C SER A 14 -20.66 9.92 -0.31
N HIS A 15 -21.00 10.87 0.56
CA HIS A 15 -20.10 11.36 1.62
C HIS A 15 -19.94 10.30 2.71
N ALA A 16 -21.04 9.65 3.09
CA ALA A 16 -21.01 8.54 4.07
C ALA A 16 -20.20 7.35 3.54
N LEU A 17 -20.41 6.96 2.27
CA LEU A 17 -19.65 5.89 1.63
C LEU A 17 -18.15 6.22 1.55
N PHE A 18 -17.79 7.47 1.23
CA PHE A 18 -16.39 7.90 1.26
C PHE A 18 -15.79 7.88 2.67
N ASP A 19 -16.54 8.30 3.70
CA ASP A 19 -16.08 8.22 5.09
C ASP A 19 -15.88 6.76 5.52
N ASN A 20 -16.77 5.84 5.13
CA ASN A 20 -16.60 4.40 5.37
C ASN A 20 -15.33 3.85 4.71
N PHE A 21 -15.08 4.22 3.45
CA PHE A 21 -13.85 3.86 2.74
C PHE A 21 -12.60 4.38 3.45
N VAL A 22 -12.61 5.65 3.87
CA VAL A 22 -11.49 6.27 4.59
C VAL A 22 -11.26 5.60 5.95
N GLN A 23 -12.31 5.20 6.66
CA GLN A 23 -12.24 4.62 8.00
C GLN A 23 -11.99 3.09 8.00
N ALA A 24 -12.20 2.41 6.87
CA ALA A 24 -12.00 0.97 6.76
C ALA A 24 -10.59 0.53 7.24
N SER A 25 -10.57 -0.51 8.07
CA SER A 25 -9.38 -0.97 8.82
C SER A 25 -8.85 -2.34 8.40
N THR A 26 -9.47 -2.94 7.39
CA THR A 26 -9.11 -4.24 6.82
C THR A 26 -9.05 -4.15 5.29
N CYS A 27 -8.23 -4.98 4.64
CA CYS A 27 -8.10 -4.99 3.18
C CYS A 27 -9.46 -5.25 2.50
N LYS A 28 -10.16 -6.35 2.87
CA LYS A 28 -11.52 -6.64 2.40
C LYS A 28 -12.51 -5.49 2.64
N GLY A 29 -12.51 -4.92 3.83
CA GLY A 29 -13.41 -3.81 4.17
C GLY A 29 -13.14 -2.58 3.32
N THR A 30 -11.87 -2.27 3.05
CA THR A 30 -11.48 -1.16 2.16
C THR A 30 -11.92 -1.41 0.72
N LEU A 31 -11.71 -2.61 0.18
CA LEU A 31 -12.14 -2.98 -1.17
C LEU A 31 -13.66 -2.90 -1.32
N LYS A 32 -14.41 -3.49 -0.38
CA LYS A 32 -15.87 -3.46 -0.36
C LYS A 32 -16.42 -2.03 -0.28
N ALA A 33 -15.93 -1.23 0.67
CA ALA A 33 -16.39 0.15 0.83
C ALA A 33 -16.07 1.00 -0.41
N PHE A 34 -14.95 0.74 -1.09
CA PHE A 34 -14.61 1.43 -2.33
C PHE A 34 -15.50 1.01 -3.51
N GLN A 35 -15.83 -0.28 -3.60
CA GLN A 35 -16.76 -0.79 -4.60
C GLN A 35 -18.14 -0.13 -4.44
N GLU A 36 -18.70 -0.13 -3.22
CA GLU A 36 -19.99 0.51 -2.93
C GLU A 36 -19.98 2.02 -3.28
N LEU A 37 -18.86 2.72 -3.00
CA LEU A 37 -18.68 4.11 -3.41
C LEU A 37 -18.68 4.27 -4.93
N CYS A 38 -17.96 3.42 -5.66
CA CYS A 38 -17.88 3.47 -7.11
C CYS A 38 -19.22 3.17 -7.78
N GLU A 39 -19.95 2.17 -7.27
CA GLU A 39 -21.30 1.80 -7.73
C GLU A 39 -22.27 2.96 -7.53
N HIS A 40 -22.29 3.56 -6.33
CA HIS A 40 -23.17 4.70 -6.04
C HIS A 40 -22.85 5.95 -6.87
N LEU A 41 -21.57 6.19 -7.15
CA LEU A 41 -21.15 7.31 -8.02
C LEU A 41 -21.21 6.97 -9.51
N GLU A 42 -21.56 5.74 -9.88
CA GLU A 42 -21.56 5.25 -11.26
C GLU A 42 -20.23 5.56 -11.98
N VAL A 43 -19.12 5.15 -11.37
CA VAL A 43 -17.77 5.23 -11.94
C VAL A 43 -17.17 3.83 -12.02
N LYS A 44 -16.48 3.53 -13.12
CA LYS A 44 -15.90 2.22 -13.37
C LYS A 44 -14.38 2.29 -13.29
N PRO A 45 -13.73 1.63 -12.32
CA PRO A 45 -12.26 1.59 -12.22
C PRO A 45 -11.56 1.08 -13.49
N THR A 46 -12.24 0.24 -14.29
CA THR A 46 -11.74 -0.25 -15.57
C THR A 46 -11.49 0.86 -16.60
N GLU A 47 -12.15 2.01 -16.49
CA GLU A 47 -11.92 3.21 -17.30
C GLU A 47 -10.72 4.05 -16.77
N HIS A 48 -9.60 3.38 -16.48
CA HIS A 48 -8.44 3.91 -15.74
C HIS A 48 -7.99 5.32 -16.16
N ARG A 49 -7.98 5.64 -17.47
CA ARG A 49 -7.55 6.95 -18.00
C ARG A 49 -8.38 8.14 -17.49
N VAL A 50 -9.67 7.93 -17.25
CA VAL A 50 -10.61 8.98 -16.84
C VAL A 50 -11.17 8.77 -15.45
N PHE A 51 -10.96 7.59 -14.85
CA PHE A 51 -11.55 7.17 -13.59
C PHE A 51 -11.32 8.19 -12.46
N TYR A 52 -10.06 8.53 -12.15
CA TYR A 52 -9.74 9.46 -11.07
C TYR A 52 -10.43 10.82 -11.24
N HIS A 53 -10.47 11.35 -12.47
CA HIS A 53 -11.10 12.62 -12.79
C HIS A 53 -12.62 12.56 -12.60
N LYS A 54 -13.27 11.48 -13.05
CA LYS A 54 -14.72 11.25 -12.86
C LYS A 54 -15.07 11.04 -11.39
N LEU A 55 -14.29 10.25 -10.65
CA LEU A 55 -14.47 10.03 -9.22
C LEU A 55 -14.39 11.35 -8.46
N LYS A 56 -13.33 12.13 -8.71
CA LYS A 56 -13.13 13.45 -8.09
C LYS A 56 -14.26 14.42 -8.42
N SER A 57 -14.71 14.49 -9.68
CA SER A 57 -15.76 15.43 -10.08
C SER A 57 -17.13 15.09 -9.47
N LYS A 58 -17.44 13.80 -9.34
CA LYS A 58 -18.70 13.33 -8.74
C LYS A 58 -18.68 13.36 -7.20
N LEU A 59 -17.51 13.31 -6.56
CA LEU A 59 -17.36 13.37 -5.11
C LEU A 59 -17.05 14.79 -4.61
N ASN A 60 -18.04 15.68 -4.71
CA ASN A 60 -17.95 17.04 -4.14
C ASN A 60 -18.17 17.00 -2.62
N TYR A 61 -17.10 16.68 -1.88
CA TYR A 61 -17.12 16.56 -0.42
C TYR A 61 -15.95 17.33 0.21
N TRP A 62 -16.24 18.21 1.18
CA TRP A 62 -15.22 19.03 1.84
C TRP A 62 -14.09 18.20 2.48
N LYS A 63 -14.42 17.04 3.05
CA LYS A 63 -13.45 16.11 3.64
C LYS A 63 -12.53 15.46 2.61
N ALA A 64 -12.92 15.42 1.34
CA ALA A 64 -12.14 14.83 0.25
C ALA A 64 -11.27 15.88 -0.47
N LYS A 65 -11.67 17.16 -0.46
CA LYS A 65 -10.99 18.25 -1.18
C LYS A 65 -9.49 18.34 -0.91
N ALA A 66 -9.08 18.27 0.36
CA ALA A 66 -7.66 18.34 0.74
C ALA A 66 -6.84 17.13 0.23
N LEU A 67 -7.47 15.97 0.07
CA LEU A 67 -6.84 14.80 -0.52
C LEU A 67 -6.63 15.00 -2.03
N TRP A 68 -7.65 15.51 -2.73
CA TRP A 68 -7.56 15.81 -4.16
C TRP A 68 -6.45 16.81 -4.46
N THR A 69 -6.34 17.89 -3.69
CA THR A 69 -5.25 18.87 -3.86
C THR A 69 -3.86 18.22 -3.77
N LYS A 70 -3.68 17.25 -2.87
CA LYS A 70 -2.41 16.53 -2.70
C LYS A 70 -2.10 15.61 -3.89
N LEU A 71 -3.07 14.80 -4.30
CA LEU A 71 -2.90 13.88 -5.43
C LEU A 71 -2.76 14.64 -6.76
N ASP A 72 -3.52 15.71 -6.96
CA ASP A 72 -3.40 16.59 -8.13
C ASP A 72 -2.02 17.26 -8.19
N LYS A 73 -1.51 17.76 -7.05
CA LYS A 73 -0.15 18.34 -6.98
C LYS A 73 0.93 17.31 -7.33
N ARG A 74 0.74 16.04 -6.97
CA ARG A 74 1.65 14.97 -7.38
C ARG A 74 1.53 14.71 -8.88
N ALA A 75 0.31 14.51 -9.39
CA ALA A 75 0.05 14.21 -10.80
C ALA A 75 0.55 15.28 -11.80
N THR A 76 0.71 16.54 -11.36
CA THR A 76 1.21 17.64 -12.20
C THR A 76 2.72 17.74 -12.30
N GLN A 77 3.48 16.88 -11.60
CA GLN A 77 4.93 16.83 -11.75
C GLN A 77 5.33 16.52 -13.21
N LYS A 78 6.41 17.16 -13.68
CA LYS A 78 6.82 17.16 -15.09
C LYS A 78 7.14 15.76 -15.61
N GLU A 79 7.65 14.90 -14.74
CA GLU A 79 8.06 13.53 -15.00
C GLU A 79 6.88 12.68 -15.50
N TYR A 80 5.67 12.96 -15.01
CA TYR A 80 4.46 12.23 -15.40
C TYR A 80 3.90 12.65 -16.76
N LYS A 81 4.39 13.75 -17.36
CA LYS A 81 3.92 14.30 -18.64
C LYS A 81 2.39 14.41 -18.71
N LYS A 82 1.76 14.87 -17.62
CA LYS A 82 0.29 14.94 -17.45
C LYS A 82 -0.41 13.58 -17.63
N GLY A 83 0.19 12.51 -17.10
CA GLY A 83 -0.32 11.14 -17.20
C GLY A 83 -0.21 10.53 -18.60
N ARG A 84 0.77 11.00 -19.41
CA ARG A 84 0.96 10.52 -20.80
C ARG A 84 2.28 9.79 -21.01
N ALA A 85 3.15 9.74 -20.00
CA ALA A 85 4.46 9.11 -20.11
C ALA A 85 4.37 7.62 -20.43
N CYS A 86 3.36 6.92 -19.90
CA CYS A 86 3.14 5.49 -20.09
C CYS A 86 1.70 5.15 -20.54
N ALA A 87 1.03 6.05 -21.27
CA ALA A 87 -0.41 5.94 -21.57
C ALA A 87 -0.84 4.64 -22.28
N ASN A 88 0.07 4.00 -23.01
CA ASN A 88 -0.17 2.76 -23.76
C ASN A 88 0.53 1.54 -23.15
N THR A 89 1.10 1.67 -21.94
CA THR A 89 1.79 0.59 -21.25
C THR A 89 0.84 -0.12 -20.30
N LYS A 90 0.80 -1.45 -20.36
CA LYS A 90 0.09 -2.30 -19.41
C LYS A 90 1.09 -2.93 -18.43
N CYS A 91 0.87 -2.72 -17.15
CA CYS A 91 1.76 -3.17 -16.08
C CYS A 91 1.06 -4.18 -15.16
N LEU A 92 1.71 -5.31 -14.91
CA LEU A 92 1.34 -6.28 -13.89
C LEU A 92 2.28 -6.17 -12.67
N ILE A 93 1.72 -6.00 -11.48
CA ILE A 93 2.48 -5.99 -10.22
C ILE A 93 2.11 -7.21 -9.39
N ILE A 94 3.11 -7.93 -8.88
CA ILE A 94 2.92 -9.07 -8.00
C ILE A 94 3.23 -8.64 -6.57
N GLY A 95 2.21 -8.61 -5.70
CA GLY A 95 2.32 -8.35 -4.27
C GLY A 95 1.80 -6.96 -3.85
N ALA A 96 0.82 -6.94 -2.94
CA ALA A 96 0.29 -5.73 -2.30
C ALA A 96 1.07 -5.38 -1.01
N GLY A 97 2.39 -5.62 -1.00
CA GLY A 97 3.27 -5.06 0.02
C GLY A 97 3.41 -3.53 -0.12
N PRO A 98 4.00 -2.84 0.87
CA PRO A 98 4.24 -1.40 0.76
C PRO A 98 4.95 -0.99 -0.54
N CYS A 99 5.99 -1.71 -0.94
CA CYS A 99 6.74 -1.43 -2.17
C CYS A 99 5.87 -1.62 -3.42
N GLY A 100 5.16 -2.74 -3.55
CA GLY A 100 4.32 -3.02 -4.72
C GLY A 100 3.19 -2.00 -4.90
N LEU A 101 2.48 -1.67 -3.83
CA LEU A 101 1.45 -0.62 -3.87
C LEU A 101 2.04 0.75 -4.18
N ARG A 102 3.21 1.08 -3.62
CA ARG A 102 3.88 2.35 -3.88
C ARG A 102 4.33 2.48 -5.34
N THR A 103 4.85 1.40 -5.92
CA THR A 103 5.21 1.33 -7.34
C THR A 103 3.97 1.44 -8.22
N ALA A 104 2.86 0.78 -7.86
CA ALA A 104 1.60 0.88 -8.57
C ALA A 104 1.12 2.34 -8.69
N ILE A 105 1.21 3.08 -7.59
CA ILE A 105 0.84 4.51 -7.53
C ILE A 105 1.67 5.35 -8.49
N GLU A 106 2.99 5.11 -8.60
CA GLU A 106 3.83 5.85 -9.58
C GLU A 106 3.44 5.52 -11.03
N LEU A 107 3.23 4.24 -11.34
CA LEU A 107 2.82 3.82 -12.69
C LEU A 107 1.47 4.41 -13.08
N ALA A 108 0.54 4.50 -12.13
CA ALA A 108 -0.75 5.16 -12.35
C ALA A 108 -0.57 6.66 -12.63
N PHE A 109 0.30 7.37 -11.90
CA PHE A 109 0.61 8.77 -12.21
C PHE A 109 1.27 8.95 -13.57
N LEU A 110 2.10 8.00 -14.02
CA LEU A 110 2.68 7.98 -15.37
C LEU A 110 1.62 7.75 -16.47
N GLY A 111 0.43 7.28 -16.12
CA GLY A 111 -0.69 7.02 -17.03
C GLY A 111 -0.79 5.57 -17.52
N ALA A 112 -0.02 4.64 -16.95
CA ALA A 112 -0.09 3.22 -17.31
C ALA A 112 -1.41 2.58 -16.86
N ARG A 113 -1.83 1.52 -17.55
CA ARG A 113 -2.84 0.60 -17.02
C ARG A 113 -2.16 -0.32 -16.02
N VAL A 114 -2.54 -0.25 -14.76
CA VAL A 114 -1.89 -1.03 -13.69
C VAL A 114 -2.86 -2.05 -13.12
N VAL A 115 -2.45 -3.31 -13.15
CA VAL A 115 -3.13 -4.42 -12.49
C VAL A 115 -2.19 -5.00 -11.43
N LEU A 116 -2.70 -5.23 -10.22
CA LEU A 116 -1.94 -5.75 -9.09
C LEU A 116 -2.58 -7.03 -8.56
N LEU A 117 -1.77 -8.08 -8.41
CA LEU A 117 -2.17 -9.36 -7.84
C LEU A 117 -1.63 -9.50 -6.41
N GLU A 118 -2.47 -9.91 -5.48
CA GLU A 118 -2.06 -10.27 -4.13
C GLU A 118 -2.66 -11.63 -3.74
N LYS A 119 -1.79 -12.53 -3.29
CA LYS A 119 -2.19 -13.88 -2.88
C LYS A 119 -3.10 -13.90 -1.65
N ARG A 120 -2.96 -12.92 -0.75
CA ARG A 120 -3.73 -12.82 0.49
C ARG A 120 -4.91 -11.85 0.34
N ASP A 121 -5.84 -11.88 1.28
CA ASP A 121 -6.94 -10.92 1.36
C ASP A 121 -6.93 -10.08 2.65
N ALA A 122 -5.86 -10.19 3.43
CA ALA A 122 -5.72 -9.51 4.71
C ALA A 122 -4.30 -8.98 4.90
N PHE A 123 -4.21 -7.79 5.50
CA PHE A 123 -2.97 -7.20 5.98
C PHE A 123 -2.83 -7.48 7.49
N SER A 124 -2.04 -8.50 7.84
CA SER A 124 -1.96 -9.05 9.20
C SER A 124 -0.68 -8.71 9.97
N ARG A 125 0.34 -8.15 9.30
CA ARG A 125 1.66 -7.89 9.92
C ARG A 125 1.62 -6.64 10.80
N ASN A 126 1.83 -6.84 12.10
CA ASN A 126 1.84 -5.75 13.08
C ASN A 126 3.22 -5.13 13.32
N ASN A 127 4.30 -5.81 12.90
CA ASN A 127 5.66 -5.29 13.01
C ASN A 127 5.76 -3.86 12.45
N VAL A 128 6.61 -3.07 13.09
CA VAL A 128 6.76 -1.64 12.85
C VAL A 128 7.99 -1.38 11.98
N LEU A 129 7.81 -0.52 10.98
CA LEU A 129 8.85 -0.05 10.08
C LEU A 129 9.26 1.37 10.47
N HIS A 130 10.55 1.59 10.65
CA HIS A 130 11.11 2.93 10.67
C HIS A 130 10.99 3.58 9.28
N LEU A 131 10.75 4.88 9.25
CA LEU A 131 10.56 5.69 8.05
C LEU A 131 11.60 6.82 8.04
N TRP A 132 12.36 6.90 6.96
CA TRP A 132 13.25 8.04 6.74
C TRP A 132 12.43 9.32 6.47
N PRO A 133 13.01 10.52 6.72
CA PRO A 133 12.30 11.79 6.52
C PRO A 133 11.65 11.95 5.14
N PHE A 134 12.34 11.52 4.07
CA PHE A 134 11.80 11.61 2.71
C PHE A 134 10.58 10.70 2.51
N THR A 135 10.54 9.53 3.15
CA THR A 135 9.41 8.60 3.08
C THR A 135 8.20 9.17 3.82
N ILE A 136 8.42 9.83 4.96
CA ILE A 136 7.36 10.55 5.69
C ILE A 136 6.79 11.67 4.81
N GLN A 137 7.66 12.44 4.16
CA GLN A 137 7.24 13.52 3.25
C GLN A 137 6.45 12.99 2.06
N ASP A 138 6.90 11.90 1.44
CA ASP A 138 6.23 11.23 0.32
C ASP A 138 4.82 10.77 0.71
N LEU A 139 4.69 10.02 1.81
CA LEU A 139 3.39 9.54 2.31
C LEU A 139 2.47 10.70 2.73
N ARG A 140 2.99 11.78 3.32
CA ARG A 140 2.20 13.02 3.58
C ARG A 140 1.76 13.69 2.28
N GLY A 141 2.57 13.61 1.23
CA GLY A 141 2.27 14.06 -0.13
C GLY A 141 1.15 13.24 -0.79
N LEU A 142 1.01 11.97 -0.44
CA LEU A 142 -0.08 11.09 -0.88
C LEU A 142 -1.33 11.15 0.02
N GLY A 143 -1.32 12.00 1.05
CA GLY A 143 -2.46 12.19 1.94
C GLY A 143 -2.57 11.18 3.08
N ALA A 144 -1.48 10.54 3.51
CA ALA A 144 -1.47 9.53 4.58
C ALA A 144 -2.26 9.93 5.85
N LYS A 145 -2.14 11.20 6.30
CA LYS A 145 -2.89 11.71 7.46
C LYS A 145 -4.42 11.66 7.30
N LYS A 146 -4.93 11.66 6.06
CA LYS A 146 -6.37 11.52 5.79
C LYS A 146 -6.87 10.12 6.12
N PHE A 147 -6.05 9.11 5.83
CA PHE A 147 -6.39 7.70 6.01
C PHE A 147 -5.96 7.15 7.37
N TYR A 148 -4.98 7.79 8.00
CA TYR A 148 -4.46 7.44 9.31
C TYR A 148 -4.09 8.72 10.06
N GLY A 149 -5.00 9.25 10.89
CA GLY A 149 -4.82 10.54 11.57
C GLY A 149 -3.57 10.62 12.46
N LYS A 150 -3.14 9.48 13.00
CA LYS A 150 -1.93 9.34 13.84
C LYS A 150 -0.62 9.26 13.03
N PHE A 151 -0.68 9.30 11.69
CA PHE A 151 0.49 9.15 10.84
C PHE A 151 1.57 10.20 11.16
N CYS A 152 2.70 9.74 11.71
CA CYS A 152 3.85 10.54 12.09
C CYS A 152 3.44 11.85 12.80
N ALA A 153 2.63 11.71 13.84
CA ALA A 153 2.26 12.81 14.73
C ALA A 153 3.42 13.11 15.70
N GLY A 154 3.70 14.39 15.95
CA GLY A 154 4.87 14.80 16.73
C GLY A 154 6.17 14.30 16.10
N ALA A 155 7.00 13.64 16.92
CA ALA A 155 8.30 13.08 16.52
C ALA A 155 8.24 11.61 16.07
N ILE A 156 7.05 11.02 15.88
CA ILE A 156 6.91 9.63 15.44
C ILE A 156 7.41 9.49 14.00
N ASP A 157 8.33 8.55 13.79
CA ASP A 157 8.98 8.28 12.50
C ASP A 157 8.78 6.82 12.04
N HIS A 158 7.77 6.13 12.55
CA HIS A 158 7.51 4.74 12.22
C HIS A 158 6.03 4.43 11.99
N ILE A 159 5.78 3.27 11.39
CA ILE A 159 4.42 2.79 11.09
C ILE A 159 4.37 1.26 11.04
N SER A 160 3.27 0.66 11.52
CA SER A 160 3.08 -0.79 11.32
C SER A 160 2.87 -1.14 9.85
N ILE A 161 3.38 -2.30 9.42
CA ILE A 161 3.32 -2.75 8.03
C ILE A 161 1.87 -2.73 7.51
N ARG A 162 0.92 -3.27 8.28
CA ARG A 162 -0.49 -3.31 7.86
C ARG A 162 -1.11 -1.91 7.69
N GLN A 163 -0.75 -0.93 8.50
CA GLN A 163 -1.29 0.43 8.38
C GLN A 163 -0.73 1.11 7.13
N LEU A 164 0.56 0.91 6.84
CA LEU A 164 1.17 1.42 5.61
C LEU A 164 0.52 0.79 4.37
N GLN A 165 0.25 -0.52 4.39
CA GLN A 165 -0.48 -1.21 3.32
C GLN A 165 -1.90 -0.63 3.14
N LEU A 166 -2.65 -0.35 4.20
CA LEU A 166 -4.00 0.25 4.10
C LEU A 166 -3.97 1.66 3.52
N ILE A 167 -3.01 2.50 3.93
CA ILE A 167 -2.86 3.86 3.39
C ILE A 167 -2.61 3.79 1.88
N LEU A 168 -1.63 2.98 1.47
CA LEU A 168 -1.26 2.86 0.06
C LEU A 168 -2.35 2.18 -0.78
N LEU A 169 -3.06 1.18 -0.23
CA LEU A 169 -4.23 0.56 -0.88
C LEU A 169 -5.30 1.60 -1.21
N LYS A 170 -5.63 2.47 -0.25
CA LYS A 170 -6.65 3.52 -0.45
C LYS A 170 -6.21 4.49 -1.54
N VAL A 171 -4.96 4.93 -1.54
CA VAL A 171 -4.42 5.80 -2.60
C VAL A 171 -4.45 5.08 -3.96
N ALA A 172 -4.06 3.80 -3.99
CA ALA A 172 -4.01 3.05 -5.23
C ALA A 172 -5.40 2.88 -5.87
N LEU A 173 -6.42 2.55 -5.07
CA LEU A 173 -7.80 2.43 -5.50
C LEU A 173 -8.34 3.76 -6.05
N LEU A 174 -8.06 4.88 -5.37
CA LEU A 174 -8.47 6.21 -5.83
C LEU A 174 -7.87 6.59 -7.19
N LEU A 175 -6.66 6.11 -7.49
CA LEU A 175 -5.99 6.33 -8.76
C LEU A 175 -6.44 5.34 -9.86
N GLY A 176 -7.40 4.45 -9.58
CA GLY A 176 -7.95 3.52 -10.54
C GLY A 176 -7.08 2.30 -10.81
N ILE A 177 -6.18 1.95 -9.89
CA ILE A 177 -5.40 0.72 -10.00
C ILE A 177 -6.32 -0.48 -9.74
N GLU A 178 -6.27 -1.45 -10.65
CA GLU A 178 -7.04 -2.69 -10.56
C GLU A 178 -6.33 -3.67 -9.61
N ILE A 179 -6.98 -4.09 -8.52
CA ILE A 179 -6.35 -4.90 -7.47
C ILE A 179 -7.15 -6.18 -7.27
N HIS A 180 -6.50 -7.32 -7.45
CA HIS A 180 -7.07 -8.64 -7.25
C HIS A 180 -6.42 -9.33 -6.06
N VAL A 181 -7.21 -9.54 -5.01
CA VAL A 181 -6.80 -10.31 -3.82
C VAL A 181 -7.19 -11.77 -3.95
N ASN A 182 -6.57 -12.65 -3.16
CA ASN A 182 -6.71 -14.11 -3.27
C ASN A 182 -6.28 -14.69 -4.62
N ILE A 183 -5.43 -13.94 -5.36
CA ILE A 183 -4.87 -14.39 -6.64
C ILE A 183 -3.37 -14.59 -6.49
N GLU A 184 -2.93 -15.83 -6.67
CA GLU A 184 -1.52 -16.16 -6.65
C GLU A 184 -0.96 -16.19 -8.06
N PHE A 185 0.09 -15.40 -8.32
CA PHE A 185 0.92 -15.54 -9.51
C PHE A 185 1.74 -16.84 -9.43
N LYS A 186 1.71 -17.64 -10.50
CA LYS A 186 2.43 -18.92 -10.60
C LYS A 186 3.58 -18.86 -11.60
N GLY A 187 3.44 -18.12 -12.69
CA GLY A 187 4.44 -18.07 -13.74
C GLY A 187 4.08 -17.10 -14.86
N LEU A 188 5.02 -16.91 -15.78
CA LEU A 188 4.79 -16.21 -17.03
C LEU A 188 4.28 -17.20 -18.07
N ILE A 189 3.38 -16.73 -18.92
CA ILE A 189 2.97 -17.43 -20.14
C ILE A 189 3.55 -16.64 -21.30
N GLU A 190 4.45 -17.27 -22.03
CA GLU A 190 5.08 -16.67 -23.21
C GLU A 190 4.06 -16.52 -24.34
N PRO A 191 4.17 -15.48 -25.18
CA PRO A 191 3.46 -15.38 -26.44
C PRO A 191 3.66 -16.66 -27.29
N PRO A 192 2.62 -17.17 -27.99
CA PRO A 192 2.79 -18.28 -28.92
C PRO A 192 3.74 -17.90 -30.07
N GLU A 193 4.44 -18.89 -30.64
CA GLU A 193 5.36 -18.66 -31.77
C GLU A 193 4.63 -18.25 -33.05
N ASP A 194 3.46 -18.86 -33.31
CA ASP A 194 2.58 -18.49 -34.40
C ASP A 194 1.75 -17.25 -34.03
N GLN A 195 1.92 -16.18 -34.81
CA GLN A 195 1.32 -14.86 -34.62
C GLN A 195 0.70 -14.33 -35.92
N GLU A 196 0.49 -15.19 -36.94
CA GLU A 196 0.00 -14.76 -38.26
C GLU A 196 -1.47 -14.30 -38.23
N GLY A 197 -2.28 -14.88 -37.34
CA GLY A 197 -3.71 -14.55 -37.19
C GLY A 197 -4.03 -13.52 -36.10
N GLU A 198 -3.58 -13.78 -34.86
CA GLU A 198 -3.85 -12.93 -33.69
C GLU A 198 -2.55 -12.63 -32.95
N ARG A 199 -2.34 -11.35 -32.61
CA ARG A 199 -1.17 -10.95 -31.82
C ARG A 199 -1.47 -11.09 -30.34
N ILE A 200 -0.94 -12.13 -29.71
CA ILE A 200 -1.13 -12.42 -28.28
C ILE A 200 0.14 -12.04 -27.52
N GLY A 201 0.02 -11.12 -26.56
CA GLY A 201 1.11 -10.68 -25.69
C GLY A 201 1.42 -11.61 -24.51
N TRP A 202 2.34 -11.15 -23.64
CA TRP A 202 2.70 -11.86 -22.42
C TRP A 202 1.53 -11.91 -21.44
N ARG A 203 1.29 -13.09 -20.86
CA ARG A 203 0.24 -13.30 -19.84
C ARG A 203 0.83 -13.91 -18.57
N ALA A 204 0.00 -14.00 -17.53
CA ALA A 204 0.38 -14.57 -16.25
C ALA A 204 -0.42 -15.84 -15.97
N GLU A 205 0.28 -16.91 -15.61
CA GLU A 205 -0.36 -18.04 -14.98
C GLU A 205 -0.74 -17.64 -13.55
N VAL A 206 -2.03 -17.78 -13.22
CA VAL A 206 -2.58 -17.41 -11.91
C VAL A 206 -3.37 -18.55 -11.30
N HIS A 207 -3.52 -18.52 -9.98
CA HIS A 207 -4.42 -19.40 -9.25
C HIS A 207 -5.47 -18.58 -8.46
N PRO A 208 -6.77 -18.86 -8.62
CA PRO A 208 -7.37 -19.85 -9.53
C PRO A 208 -7.25 -19.45 -11.01
N ARG A 209 -7.02 -20.44 -11.89
CA ARG A 209 -6.81 -20.21 -13.34
C ARG A 209 -8.02 -19.61 -14.04
N THR A 210 -9.23 -19.84 -13.52
CA THR A 210 -10.49 -19.31 -14.05
C THR A 210 -10.70 -17.82 -13.77
N HIS A 211 -9.81 -17.18 -13.02
CA HIS A 211 -9.94 -15.77 -12.74
C HIS A 211 -9.75 -14.94 -14.04
N PRO A 212 -10.58 -13.91 -14.32
CA PRO A 212 -10.51 -13.15 -15.58
C PRO A 212 -9.17 -12.48 -15.87
N VAL A 213 -8.34 -12.27 -14.84
CA VAL A 213 -6.99 -11.70 -15.00
C VAL A 213 -6.00 -12.63 -15.72
N SER A 214 -6.34 -13.91 -15.89
CA SER A 214 -5.56 -14.86 -16.70
C SER A 214 -5.46 -14.43 -18.17
N GLU A 215 -6.47 -13.70 -18.66
CA GLU A 215 -6.50 -13.15 -20.02
C GLU A 215 -5.85 -11.76 -20.13
N LEU A 216 -5.29 -11.23 -19.03
CA LEU A 216 -4.60 -9.96 -19.07
C LEU A 216 -3.25 -10.10 -19.77
N GLU A 217 -3.12 -9.44 -20.91
CA GLU A 217 -1.84 -9.17 -21.54
C GLU A 217 -1.15 -7.94 -20.93
N PHE A 218 0.16 -8.01 -20.73
CA PHE A 218 0.97 -6.92 -20.20
C PHE A 218 2.33 -6.79 -20.88
N ASP A 219 2.88 -5.56 -20.85
CA ASP A 219 4.19 -5.23 -21.42
C ASP A 219 5.27 -5.15 -20.33
N VAL A 220 4.86 -4.90 -19.09
CA VAL A 220 5.74 -4.69 -17.94
C VAL A 220 5.26 -5.55 -16.78
N ILE A 221 6.18 -6.29 -16.17
CA ILE A 221 5.94 -7.03 -14.92
C ILE A 221 6.88 -6.59 -13.81
N ILE A 222 6.35 -6.45 -12.60
CA ILE A 222 7.12 -6.03 -11.42
C ILE A 222 6.87 -7.03 -10.28
N GLY A 223 7.93 -7.76 -9.92
CA GLY A 223 7.92 -8.64 -8.74
C GLY A 223 8.17 -7.84 -7.45
N ALA A 224 7.12 -7.67 -6.64
CA ALA A 224 7.15 -6.98 -5.35
C ALA A 224 6.56 -7.83 -4.21
N ASP A 225 6.62 -9.16 -4.34
CA ASP A 225 6.01 -10.17 -3.49
C ASP A 225 6.95 -10.71 -2.39
N GLY A 226 8.12 -10.08 -2.26
CA GLY A 226 9.03 -10.24 -1.14
C GLY A 226 10.04 -11.39 -1.30
N ARG A 227 10.85 -11.60 -0.25
CA ARG A 227 12.07 -12.44 -0.33
C ARG A 227 11.84 -13.87 -0.80
N ARG A 228 10.66 -14.48 -0.68
CA ARG A 228 10.52 -15.90 -1.05
C ARG A 228 10.37 -16.14 -2.55
N ASN A 229 10.06 -15.09 -3.32
CA ASN A 229 9.72 -15.22 -4.72
C ASN A 229 10.62 -14.32 -5.57
N THR A 230 10.96 -14.80 -6.77
CA THR A 230 11.70 -14.03 -7.76
C THR A 230 11.25 -14.50 -9.12
N LEU A 231 10.99 -13.54 -10.00
CA LEU A 231 10.69 -13.83 -11.40
C LEU A 231 11.84 -14.64 -12.03
N PRO A 232 11.54 -15.57 -12.96
CA PRO A 232 12.57 -16.30 -13.69
C PRO A 232 13.60 -15.37 -14.33
N GLY A 233 14.86 -15.81 -14.42
CA GLY A 233 15.97 -15.05 -15.01
C GLY A 233 16.74 -14.14 -14.03
N PHE A 234 16.22 -13.86 -12.84
CA PHE A 234 16.92 -13.01 -11.85
C PHE A 234 17.72 -13.85 -10.85
N ARG A 235 19.06 -13.81 -11.00
CA ARG A 235 19.99 -14.47 -10.06
C ARG A 235 20.08 -13.70 -8.73
N ARG A 236 19.99 -14.42 -7.62
CA ARG A 236 20.17 -13.86 -6.28
C ARG A 236 21.60 -14.02 -5.81
N LYS A 237 22.13 -12.97 -5.17
CA LYS A 237 23.39 -13.05 -4.42
C LYS A 237 23.06 -13.33 -2.97
N GLU A 238 23.51 -14.46 -2.45
CA GLU A 238 23.41 -14.78 -1.04
C GLU A 238 24.67 -14.31 -0.32
N PHE A 239 24.50 -13.47 0.70
CA PHE A 239 25.58 -13.08 1.60
C PHE A 239 25.39 -13.78 2.95
N ARG A 240 26.33 -14.65 3.31
CA ARG A 240 26.34 -15.32 4.61
C ARG A 240 27.32 -14.60 5.53
N GLY A 241 26.77 -13.91 6.53
CA GLY A 241 27.53 -13.34 7.64
C GLY A 241 27.63 -14.29 8.82
N LYS A 242 27.95 -13.74 9.99
CA LYS A 242 27.83 -14.46 11.27
C LYS A 242 26.37 -14.85 11.52
N LEU A 243 26.17 -15.93 12.29
CA LEU A 243 24.83 -16.31 12.75
C LEU A 243 24.20 -15.13 13.50
N ALA A 244 23.02 -14.71 13.04
CA ALA A 244 22.25 -13.63 13.63
C ALA A 244 20.79 -14.05 13.70
N ILE A 245 20.22 -14.04 14.90
CA ILE A 245 18.81 -14.37 15.16
C ILE A 245 18.13 -13.11 15.66
N ALA A 246 17.06 -12.71 14.99
CA ALA A 246 16.25 -11.55 15.38
C ALA A 246 14.90 -12.02 15.92
N ILE A 247 14.48 -11.47 17.06
CA ILE A 247 13.18 -11.72 17.67
C ILE A 247 12.39 -10.41 17.64
N THR A 248 11.14 -10.46 17.19
CA THR A 248 10.23 -9.31 17.21
C THR A 248 9.01 -9.66 18.04
N ALA A 249 8.64 -8.80 18.99
CA ALA A 249 7.46 -8.95 19.82
C ALA A 249 6.54 -7.73 19.66
N ASN A 250 5.23 -7.95 19.77
CA ASN A 250 4.24 -6.88 19.79
C ASN A 250 3.35 -7.06 21.03
N PHE A 251 3.27 -6.02 21.87
CA PHE A 251 2.40 -5.99 23.04
C PHE A 251 1.21 -5.07 22.77
N ILE A 252 0.09 -5.31 23.45
CA ILE A 252 -1.09 -4.44 23.36
C ILE A 252 -0.75 -3.08 23.98
N ASN A 253 -0.90 -2.01 23.20
CA ASN A 253 -0.82 -0.64 23.69
C ASN A 253 -2.25 -0.12 23.98
N ARG A 254 -2.57 0.12 25.26
CA ARG A 254 -3.88 0.63 25.69
C ARG A 254 -3.99 2.15 25.64
N ASN A 255 -2.92 2.85 25.26
CA ASN A 255 -2.84 4.31 25.15
C ASN A 255 -3.13 5.02 26.48
N THR A 256 -2.76 4.43 27.61
CA THR A 256 -2.82 5.06 28.93
C THR A 256 -1.76 6.18 29.03
N THR A 257 -1.95 7.09 29.98
CA THR A 257 -0.96 8.15 30.24
C THR A 257 0.38 7.58 30.70
N ALA A 258 0.37 6.44 31.41
CA ALA A 258 1.59 5.76 31.83
C ALA A 258 2.35 5.19 30.63
N GLU A 259 1.69 4.45 29.73
CA GLU A 259 2.31 3.92 28.50
C GLU A 259 2.86 5.03 27.61
N ALA A 260 2.17 6.18 27.53
CA ALA A 260 2.58 7.31 26.69
C ALA A 260 3.86 8.03 27.18
N LYS A 261 4.19 7.91 28.47
CA LYS A 261 5.39 8.52 29.07
C LYS A 261 6.65 7.69 28.85
N VAL A 262 6.52 6.42 28.45
CA VAL A 262 7.66 5.55 28.19
C VAL A 262 8.37 6.00 26.91
N GLU A 263 9.69 6.19 27.00
CA GLU A 263 10.49 6.63 25.86
C GLU A 263 10.75 5.49 24.86
N GLU A 264 10.92 5.87 23.60
CA GLU A 264 11.27 4.93 22.54
C GLU A 264 12.76 4.63 22.53
N ILE A 265 13.12 3.41 22.14
CA ILE A 265 14.49 2.96 21.95
C ILE A 265 14.73 2.82 20.44
N SER A 266 15.27 3.87 19.81
CA SER A 266 15.52 3.98 18.36
C SER A 266 16.54 2.99 17.80
N GLY A 267 17.19 2.23 18.68
CA GLY A 267 18.20 1.23 18.35
C GLY A 267 19.38 1.38 19.29
N VAL A 268 19.42 0.57 20.34
CA VAL A 268 20.56 0.48 21.25
C VAL A 268 21.36 -0.74 20.85
N ALA A 269 22.61 -0.51 20.45
CA ALA A 269 23.56 -1.57 20.11
C ALA A 269 24.52 -1.79 21.28
N PHE A 270 24.96 -3.04 21.47
CA PHE A 270 25.91 -3.43 22.52
C PHE A 270 27.16 -2.57 22.50
N ILE A 271 27.66 -2.25 21.31
CA ILE A 271 28.87 -1.45 21.11
C ILE A 271 28.76 -0.07 21.77
N PHE A 272 27.56 0.53 21.81
CA PHE A 272 27.33 1.87 22.36
C PHE A 272 26.80 1.87 23.80
N ASN A 273 26.25 0.77 24.29
CA ASN A 273 25.65 0.72 25.63
C ASN A 273 25.94 -0.60 26.35
N GLN A 274 27.23 -0.92 26.50
CA GLN A 274 27.68 -2.20 27.08
C GLN A 274 27.12 -2.45 28.48
N LYS A 275 27.06 -1.39 29.31
CA LYS A 275 26.52 -1.48 30.68
C LYS A 275 25.08 -2.00 30.69
N PHE A 276 24.19 -1.41 29.87
CA PHE A 276 22.80 -1.87 29.78
C PHE A 276 22.68 -3.36 29.44
N PHE A 277 23.49 -3.85 28.49
CA PHE A 277 23.44 -5.26 28.10
C PHE A 277 24.09 -6.20 29.11
N GLN A 278 25.12 -5.75 29.82
CA GLN A 278 25.72 -6.50 30.93
C GLN A 278 24.70 -6.64 32.07
N ASP A 279 24.10 -5.53 32.50
CA ASP A 279 23.06 -5.51 33.54
C ASP A 279 21.86 -6.41 33.16
N LEU A 280 21.41 -6.35 31.89
CA LEU A 280 20.34 -7.22 31.39
C LEU A 280 20.71 -8.70 31.47
N ARG A 281 21.95 -9.05 31.08
CA ARG A 281 22.45 -10.42 31.12
C ARG A 281 22.55 -10.93 32.55
N GLU A 282 23.05 -10.12 33.48
CA GLU A 282 23.15 -10.47 34.88
C GLU A 282 21.77 -10.68 35.52
N ALA A 283 20.82 -9.81 35.21
CA ALA A 283 19.48 -9.88 35.80
C ALA A 283 18.60 -11.01 35.20
N THR A 284 18.77 -11.36 33.92
CA THR A 284 17.82 -12.24 33.21
C THR A 284 18.47 -13.49 32.58
N GLY A 285 19.80 -13.58 32.57
CA GLY A 285 20.55 -14.58 31.80
C GLY A 285 20.56 -14.32 30.29
N TRP A 286 19.89 -13.27 29.80
CA TRP A 286 19.70 -13.04 28.38
C TRP A 286 20.85 -12.24 27.76
N SER A 287 21.52 -12.80 26.76
CA SER A 287 22.68 -12.19 26.09
C SER A 287 22.34 -11.76 24.68
N ASN A 288 22.21 -10.45 24.46
CA ASN A 288 21.90 -9.86 23.14
C ASN A 288 22.94 -8.84 22.71
N SER A 289 23.01 -8.61 21.39
CA SER A 289 23.89 -7.60 20.79
C SER A 289 23.18 -6.32 20.38
N HIS A 290 21.86 -6.34 20.17
CA HIS A 290 21.06 -5.19 19.70
C HIS A 290 19.62 -5.28 20.21
N VAL A 291 19.04 -4.15 20.61
CA VAL A 291 17.62 -4.02 20.98
C VAL A 291 17.06 -2.72 20.39
N SER A 292 15.85 -2.80 19.84
CA SER A 292 15.07 -1.63 19.44
C SER A 292 13.64 -1.82 19.95
N VAL A 293 13.06 -0.75 20.50
CA VAL A 293 11.70 -0.75 21.04
C VAL A 293 11.01 0.49 20.53
N GLY A 294 10.09 0.31 19.58
CA GLY A 294 9.19 1.36 19.11
C GLY A 294 7.93 1.35 19.95
N TYR A 295 7.61 2.48 20.59
CA TYR A 295 6.29 2.75 21.14
C TYR A 295 5.51 3.59 20.15
N PRO A 296 4.25 3.24 19.80
CA PRO A 296 3.37 4.22 19.21
C PRO A 296 3.09 5.29 20.27
N LYS A 297 3.85 6.40 20.25
CA LYS A 297 3.60 7.53 21.16
C LYS A 297 2.17 8.03 20.95
N LYS A 298 1.53 8.39 22.07
CA LYS A 298 0.24 9.07 22.06
C LYS A 298 0.48 10.49 21.51
N VAL A 299 -0.26 10.85 20.47
CA VAL A 299 -0.68 12.24 20.24
C VAL A 299 -2.19 12.22 20.25
#